data_AF-A0A6C0P6D1-F1
#
_entry.id   AF-A0A6C0P6D1-F1
#
_cell.length_a   1.000
_cell.length_b   1.000
_cell.length_c   1.000
_cell.angle_alpha   90.00
_cell.angle_beta   90.00
_cell.angle_gamma   90.00
#
_symmetry.space_group_name_H-M   'P 1'
#
loop_
_entity.id
_entity.type
_entity.pdbx_description
1 polymer ?
#
loop_
_entity_poly.entity_id
_entity_poly.type
_entity_poly.pdbx_seq_one_letter_code
_entity_poly.pdbx_strand_id
1 'polypeptide(L)'
;MIIALWALFRVPLYYSFIMNGAGFIVPFAIQVGTIGLLYLTGTPFKAIADSPVLVTATQILSATIVIGLSRWIVIKNVGFDYVPASHRVFVEMNKNNATLFAIIASSLIIALISGVALRGNLEAYIVVAGTIFLLSIPFFIYFSRRKDIEDAQ
;
A
#
# COMPACT_ATOMS: atom_id res chain seq x y z
N MET A 1 -8.61 6.54 -10.45
CA MET A 1 -9.37 5.85 -9.39
C MET A 1 -9.81 6.76 -8.24
N ILE A 2 -8.92 7.63 -7.70
CA ILE A 2 -9.25 8.52 -6.57
C ILE A 2 -10.49 9.40 -6.82
N ILE A 3 -10.59 10.00 -8.02
CA ILE A 3 -11.74 10.84 -8.41
C ILE A 3 -13.03 10.01 -8.52
N ALA A 4 -12.95 8.78 -9.02
CA ALA A 4 -14.10 7.89 -9.20
C ALA A 4 -14.66 7.41 -7.85
N LEU A 5 -13.79 7.00 -6.92
CA LEU A 5 -14.20 6.58 -5.57
C LEU A 5 -14.68 7.77 -4.72
N TRP A 6 -14.10 8.96 -4.91
CA TRP A 6 -14.60 10.19 -4.30
C TRP A 6 -16.03 10.52 -4.76
N ALA A 7 -16.29 10.42 -6.06
CA ALA A 7 -17.62 10.65 -6.63
C ALA A 7 -18.66 9.62 -6.15
N LEU A 8 -18.24 8.37 -5.95
CA LEU A 8 -19.15 7.26 -5.59
C LEU A 8 -19.51 7.23 -4.10
N PHE A 9 -18.56 7.53 -3.21
CA PHE A 9 -18.77 7.39 -1.76
C PHE A 9 -18.94 8.73 -1.02
N ARG A 10 -18.78 9.88 -1.69
CA ARG A 10 -18.82 11.23 -1.08
C ARG A 10 -17.98 11.35 0.20
N VAL A 11 -16.89 10.59 0.28
CA VAL A 11 -15.99 10.57 1.42
C VAL A 11 -15.09 11.82 1.34
N PRO A 12 -14.74 12.47 2.47
CA PRO A 12 -13.77 13.56 2.48
C PRO A 12 -12.48 13.16 1.73
N LEU A 13 -11.95 14.08 0.90
CA LEU A 13 -10.80 13.81 0.01
C LEU A 13 -9.60 13.22 0.75
N TYR A 14 -9.39 13.64 1.99
CA TYR A 14 -8.34 13.12 2.87
C TYR A 14 -8.44 11.61 3.13
N TYR A 15 -9.61 11.11 3.54
CA TYR A 15 -9.80 9.67 3.78
C TYR A 15 -9.76 8.89 2.47
N SER A 16 -10.30 9.46 1.37
CA SER A 16 -10.18 8.84 0.05
C SER A 16 -8.71 8.68 -0.35
N PHE A 17 -7.87 9.69 -0.11
CA PHE A 17 -6.43 9.61 -0.40
C PHE A 17 -5.75 8.52 0.42
N ILE A 18 -6.03 8.43 1.73
CA ILE A 18 -5.42 7.40 2.59
C ILE A 18 -5.86 6.00 2.19
N MET A 19 -7.16 5.78 1.97
CA MET A 19 -7.67 4.46 1.58
C MET A 19 -7.12 4.02 0.24
N ASN A 20 -7.08 4.91 -0.76
CA ASN A 20 -6.51 4.59 -2.07
C ASN A 20 -4.98 4.42 -2.01
N GLY A 21 -4.29 5.26 -1.25
CA GLY A 21 -2.85 5.18 -1.06
C GLY A 21 -2.45 3.86 -0.42
N ALA A 22 -3.10 3.49 0.69
CA ALA A 22 -2.91 2.19 1.33
C ALA A 22 -3.29 1.03 0.39
N GLY A 23 -4.42 1.16 -0.32
CA GLY A 23 -4.88 0.17 -1.30
C GLY A 23 -3.94 0.00 -2.51
N PHE A 24 -3.05 0.96 -2.77
CA PHE A 24 -2.00 0.83 -3.78
C PHE A 24 -0.69 0.31 -3.18
N ILE A 25 -0.23 0.89 -2.07
CA ILE A 25 1.04 0.59 -1.42
C ILE A 25 1.08 -0.86 -0.94
N VAL A 26 0.02 -1.35 -0.30
CA VAL A 26 0.00 -2.68 0.31
C VAL A 26 0.08 -3.79 -0.75
N PRO A 27 -0.76 -3.84 -1.79
CA PRO A 27 -0.63 -4.84 -2.84
C PRO A 27 0.70 -4.76 -3.58
N PHE A 28 1.21 -3.54 -3.82
CA PHE A 28 2.52 -3.36 -4.45
C PHE A 28 3.64 -3.98 -3.60
N ALA A 29 3.66 -3.68 -2.31
CA ALA A 29 4.66 -4.23 -1.40
C ALA A 29 4.57 -5.77 -1.29
N ILE A 30 3.36 -6.34 -1.28
CA ILE A 30 3.16 -7.79 -1.29
C ILE A 30 3.67 -8.40 -2.60
N GLN A 31 3.40 -7.75 -3.74
CA GLN A 31 3.89 -8.19 -5.04
C GLN A 31 5.42 -8.21 -5.09
N VAL A 32 6.08 -7.12 -4.67
CA VAL A 32 7.55 -7.05 -4.58
C VAL A 32 8.07 -8.08 -3.61
N GLY A 33 7.46 -8.23 -2.43
CA GLY A 33 7.85 -9.25 -1.44
C GLY A 33 7.76 -10.66 -2.02
N THR A 34 6.71 -10.97 -2.76
CA THR A 34 6.53 -12.27 -3.43
C THR A 34 7.62 -12.52 -4.47
N ILE A 35 7.89 -11.54 -5.32
CA ILE A 35 8.95 -11.62 -6.34
C ILE A 35 10.33 -11.77 -5.67
N GLY A 36 10.57 -11.03 -4.59
CA GLY A 36 11.80 -11.13 -3.80
C GLY A 36 12.00 -12.51 -3.17
N LEU A 37 10.93 -13.12 -2.63
CA LEU A 37 10.98 -14.49 -2.12
C LEU A 37 11.31 -15.50 -3.24
N LEU A 38 10.69 -15.37 -4.42
CA LEU A 38 11.00 -16.23 -5.56
C LEU A 38 12.44 -16.06 -6.05
N TYR A 39 12.95 -14.84 -6.02
CA TYR A 39 14.35 -14.55 -6.33
C TYR A 39 15.30 -15.27 -5.35
N LEU A 40 15.00 -15.23 -4.04
CA LEU A 40 15.79 -15.95 -3.03
C LEU A 40 15.75 -17.47 -3.20
N THR A 41 14.67 -18.01 -3.77
CA THR A 41 14.58 -19.44 -4.12
C THR A 41 15.33 -19.81 -5.41
N GLY A 42 16.00 -18.85 -6.06
CA GLY A 42 16.80 -19.06 -7.26
C GLY A 42 16.07 -18.81 -8.58
N THR A 43 14.86 -18.25 -8.56
CA THR A 43 14.13 -17.89 -9.79
C THR A 43 14.44 -16.44 -10.17
N PRO A 44 15.24 -16.18 -11.22
CA PRO A 44 15.60 -14.81 -11.59
C PRO A 44 14.37 -14.05 -12.11
N PHE A 45 14.35 -12.74 -11.89
CA PHE A 45 13.24 -11.87 -12.29
C PHE A 45 12.89 -12.02 -13.78
N LYS A 46 13.91 -12.07 -14.64
CA LYS A 46 13.75 -12.28 -16.08
C LYS A 46 12.96 -13.55 -16.43
N ALA A 47 13.18 -14.66 -15.71
CA ALA A 47 12.44 -15.89 -15.95
C ALA A 47 10.96 -15.76 -15.60
N ILE A 48 10.63 -14.98 -14.56
CA ILE A 48 9.24 -14.67 -14.20
C ILE A 48 8.61 -13.79 -15.28
N ALA A 49 9.31 -12.74 -15.73
CA ALA A 49 8.78 -11.78 -16.71
C ALA A 49 8.57 -12.39 -18.11
N ASP A 50 9.46 -13.29 -18.54
CA ASP A 50 9.44 -13.88 -19.89
C ASP A 50 8.44 -15.04 -20.03
N SER A 51 7.89 -15.55 -18.92
CA SER A 51 6.94 -16.66 -18.91
C SER A 51 5.55 -16.24 -18.43
N PRO A 52 4.54 -16.17 -19.33
CA PRO A 52 3.17 -15.82 -18.95
C PRO A 52 2.59 -16.72 -17.84
N VAL A 53 3.01 -17.99 -17.79
CA VAL A 53 2.61 -18.95 -16.77
C VAL A 53 3.18 -18.55 -15.40
N LEU A 54 4.47 -18.18 -15.34
CA LEU A 54 5.11 -17.75 -14.09
C LEU A 54 4.58 -16.40 -13.62
N VAL A 55 4.31 -15.45 -14.54
CA VAL A 55 3.62 -14.20 -14.19
C VAL A 55 2.27 -14.51 -13.53
N THR A 56 1.45 -15.33 -14.17
CA THR A 56 0.11 -15.67 -13.65
C THR A 56 0.19 -16.39 -12.30
N ALA A 57 1.09 -17.37 -12.17
CA ALA A 57 1.29 -18.09 -10.91
C ALA A 57 1.75 -17.15 -9.79
N THR A 58 2.66 -16.21 -10.08
CA THR A 58 3.13 -15.22 -9.10
C THR A 58 2.01 -14.29 -8.67
N GLN A 59 1.15 -13.84 -9.60
CA GLN A 59 -0.02 -13.02 -9.29
C GLN A 59 -1.04 -13.78 -8.41
N ILE A 60 -1.30 -15.06 -8.71
CA ILE A 60 -2.18 -15.91 -7.90
C ILE A 60 -1.60 -16.09 -6.49
N LEU A 61 -0.28 -16.29 -6.38
CA LEU A 61 0.40 -16.41 -5.09
C LEU A 61 0.28 -15.10 -4.28
N SER A 62 0.56 -13.95 -4.89
CA SER A 62 0.40 -12.65 -4.26
C SER A 62 -1.05 -12.39 -3.81
N ALA A 63 -2.04 -12.73 -4.65
CA ALA A 63 -3.45 -12.64 -4.28
C ALA A 63 -3.81 -13.53 -3.08
N THR A 64 -3.28 -14.75 -3.04
CA THR A 64 -3.48 -15.68 -1.92
C THR A 64 -2.88 -15.12 -0.62
N ILE A 65 -1.69 -14.51 -0.70
CA ILE A 65 -1.05 -13.84 0.44
C ILE A 65 -1.91 -12.67 0.93
N VAL A 66 -2.43 -11.83 0.03
CA VAL A 66 -3.33 -10.70 0.38
C VAL A 66 -4.57 -11.21 1.11
N ILE A 67 -5.23 -12.25 0.59
CA ILE A 67 -6.43 -12.82 1.21
C ILE A 67 -6.11 -13.41 2.60
N GLY A 68 -5.00 -14.14 2.71
CA GLY A 68 -4.54 -14.72 3.96
C GLY A 68 -4.23 -13.65 5.02
N LEU A 69 -3.49 -12.61 4.65
CA LEU A 69 -3.19 -11.47 5.53
C LEU A 69 -4.46 -10.72 5.95
N SER A 70 -5.36 -10.45 5.01
CA SER A 70 -6.64 -9.78 5.30
C SER A 70 -7.46 -10.58 6.30
N ARG A 71 -7.56 -11.90 6.11
CA ARG A 71 -8.27 -12.79 7.04
C ARG A 71 -7.57 -12.85 8.41
N TRP A 72 -6.25 -12.85 8.46
CA TRP A 72 -5.49 -12.82 9.71
C TRP A 72 -5.71 -11.51 10.48
N ILE A 73 -5.72 -10.36 9.80
CA ILE A 73 -6.00 -9.05 10.40
C ILE A 73 -7.39 -9.04 11.05
N VAL A 74 -8.40 -9.59 10.37
CA VAL A 74 -9.76 -9.72 10.91
C VAL A 74 -9.80 -10.63 12.14
N ILE A 75 -9.20 -11.82 12.06
CA ILE A 75 -9.19 -12.78 13.18
C ILE A 75 -8.46 -12.22 14.41
N LYS A 76 -7.35 -11.51 14.20
CA LYS A 76 -6.55 -10.92 15.28
C LYS A 76 -7.03 -9.53 15.71
N ASN A 77 -8.08 -9.01 15.07
CA ASN A 77 -8.63 -7.68 15.30
C ASN A 77 -7.55 -6.58 15.33
N VAL A 78 -6.58 -6.67 14.40
CA VAL A 78 -5.48 -5.69 14.24
C VAL A 78 -5.83 -4.65 13.17
N GLY A 79 -7.06 -4.69 12.67
CA GLY A 79 -7.60 -3.70 11.74
C GLY A 79 -7.74 -2.34 12.40
N PHE A 80 -8.00 -1.32 11.58
CA PHE A 80 -8.22 0.06 12.00
C PHE A 80 -9.28 0.65 11.08
N ASP A 81 -10.21 1.43 11.63
CA ASP A 81 -11.31 2.00 10.87
C ASP A 81 -11.00 3.44 10.44
N TYR A 82 -11.10 3.66 9.13
CA TYR A 82 -10.84 4.96 8.50
C TYR A 82 -12.10 5.65 7.97
N VAL A 83 -13.27 5.00 8.08
CA VAL A 83 -14.53 5.56 7.60
C VAL A 83 -15.20 6.33 8.75
N PRO A 84 -15.38 7.65 8.65
CA PRO A 84 -16.11 8.39 9.67
C PRO A 84 -17.57 7.93 9.69
N ALA A 85 -18.11 7.68 10.90
CA ALA A 85 -19.51 7.29 11.10
C ALA A 85 -20.52 8.36 10.63
N SER A 86 -20.05 9.59 10.34
CA SER A 86 -20.86 10.72 9.89
C SER A 86 -20.28 11.34 8.62
N HIS A 87 -21.14 11.57 7.62
CA HIS A 87 -20.80 12.23 6.35
C HIS A 87 -20.43 13.72 6.48
N ARG A 88 -20.60 14.32 7.68
CA ARG A 88 -20.39 15.76 7.93
C ARG A 88 -19.28 16.03 8.96
N VAL A 89 -18.31 15.14 9.10
CA VAL A 89 -17.13 15.41 9.92
C VAL A 89 -16.16 16.24 9.07
N PHE A 90 -15.99 17.51 9.44
CA PHE A 90 -14.83 18.28 8.99
C PHE A 90 -13.60 17.60 9.56
N VAL A 91 -12.76 17.05 8.70
CA VAL A 91 -11.48 16.47 9.12
C VAL A 91 -10.58 17.64 9.51
N GLU A 92 -10.45 17.89 10.81
CA GLU A 92 -9.40 18.76 11.29
C GLU A 92 -8.06 18.10 10.96
N MET A 93 -7.16 18.85 10.30
CA MET A 93 -5.80 18.42 10.06
C MET A 93 -5.03 18.41 11.39
N ASN A 94 -5.24 17.38 12.18
CA ASN A 94 -4.42 17.10 13.35
C ASN A 94 -3.04 16.56 12.92
N LYS A 95 -2.03 16.69 13.77
CA LYS A 95 -0.62 16.35 13.45
C LYS A 95 -0.46 14.92 12.91
N ASN A 96 -1.20 13.96 13.47
CA ASN A 96 -1.15 12.56 13.03
C ASN A 96 -1.77 12.37 11.64
N ASN A 97 -2.84 13.11 11.34
CA ASN A 97 -3.47 13.08 10.03
C ASN A 97 -2.55 13.64 8.94
N ALA A 98 -1.89 14.76 9.22
CA ALA A 98 -0.89 15.33 8.32
C ALA A 98 0.29 14.36 8.09
N THR A 99 0.69 13.63 9.14
CA THR A 99 1.79 12.65 9.06
C THR A 99 1.44 11.46 8.17
N LEU A 100 0.24 10.90 8.29
CA LEU A 100 -0.22 9.80 7.42
C LEU A 100 -0.26 10.23 5.94
N PHE A 101 -0.78 11.42 5.67
CA PHE A 101 -0.77 11.99 4.32
C PHE A 101 0.65 12.17 3.80
N ALA A 102 1.56 12.72 4.62
CA ALA A 102 2.96 12.91 4.25
C ALA A 102 3.68 11.58 3.95
N ILE A 103 3.42 10.52 4.71
CA ILE A 103 4.02 9.19 4.46
C ILE A 103 3.58 8.65 3.10
N ILE A 104 2.27 8.68 2.81
CA ILE A 104 1.74 8.19 1.52
C ILE A 104 2.22 9.07 0.37
N ALA A 105 2.14 10.39 0.49
CA ALA A 105 2.55 11.31 -0.55
C ALA A 105 4.05 11.21 -0.85
N SER A 106 4.90 11.17 0.19
CA SER A 106 6.35 11.04 0.02
C SER A 106 6.72 9.69 -0.60
N SER A 107 6.12 8.58 -0.14
CA SER A 107 6.40 7.26 -0.72
C SER A 107 5.99 7.18 -2.20
N LEU A 108 4.85 7.76 -2.59
CA LEU A 108 4.43 7.85 -3.99
C LEU A 108 5.36 8.73 -4.82
N ILE A 109 5.75 9.91 -4.31
CA ILE A 109 6.64 10.83 -5.02
C ILE A 109 8.02 10.20 -5.21
N ILE A 110 8.59 9.60 -4.16
CA ILE A 110 9.89 8.94 -4.25
C ILE A 110 9.81 7.78 -5.26
N ALA A 111 8.75 6.96 -5.21
CA ALA A 111 8.55 5.89 -6.19
C ALA A 111 8.44 6.44 -7.62
N LEU A 112 7.77 7.58 -7.83
CA LEU A 112 7.69 8.22 -9.13
C LEU A 112 9.06 8.72 -9.62
N ILE A 113 9.82 9.40 -8.75
CA ILE A 113 11.16 9.88 -9.05
C ILE A 113 12.09 8.72 -9.39
N SER A 114 12.04 7.63 -8.61
CA SER A 114 12.80 6.41 -8.87
C SER A 114 12.43 5.79 -10.22
N GLY A 115 11.16 5.83 -10.62
CA GLY A 115 10.71 5.35 -11.93
C GLY A 115 11.28 6.16 -13.09
N VAL A 116 11.41 7.47 -12.93
CA VAL A 116 12.04 8.35 -13.93
C VAL A 116 13.56 8.18 -13.95
N ALA A 117 14.19 8.11 -12.77
CA ALA A 117 15.64 8.02 -12.63
C ALA A 117 16.20 6.65 -13.08
N LEU A 118 15.46 5.56 -12.86
CA LEU A 118 15.86 4.19 -13.21
C LEU A 118 15.19 3.72 -14.51
N ARG A 119 14.79 4.66 -15.37
CA ARG A 119 14.14 4.35 -16.64
C ARG A 119 15.04 3.45 -17.49
N GLY A 120 14.56 2.25 -17.81
CA GLY A 120 15.30 1.23 -18.56
C GLY A 120 15.93 0.12 -17.69
N ASN A 121 15.94 0.27 -16.36
CA ASN A 121 16.34 -0.77 -15.42
C ASN A 121 15.18 -1.10 -14.47
N LEU A 122 14.28 -1.97 -14.94
CA LEU A 122 13.06 -2.35 -14.23
C LEU A 122 13.36 -3.13 -12.94
N GLU A 123 14.44 -3.90 -12.89
CA GLU A 123 14.88 -4.64 -11.70
C GLU A 123 15.29 -3.67 -10.58
N ALA A 124 16.16 -2.70 -10.88
CA ALA A 124 16.57 -1.68 -9.92
C ALA A 124 15.38 -0.85 -9.43
N TYR A 125 14.45 -0.52 -10.32
CA TYR A 125 13.22 0.18 -9.95
C TYR A 125 12.37 -0.62 -8.96
N ILE A 126 12.13 -1.91 -9.24
CA ILE A 126 11.34 -2.79 -8.37
C ILE A 126 11.98 -2.89 -6.99
N VAL A 127 13.30 -3.04 -6.91
CA VAL A 127 14.02 -3.11 -5.64
C VAL A 127 13.84 -1.81 -4.86
N VAL A 128 14.14 -0.65 -5.47
CA VAL A 128 14.08 0.65 -4.78
C VAL A 128 12.65 1.00 -4.36
N ALA A 129 11.68 0.95 -5.29
CA ALA A 129 10.28 1.24 -4.98
C ALA A 129 9.71 0.23 -3.99
N GLY A 130 10.05 -1.04 -4.14
CA GLY A 130 9.67 -2.11 -3.23
C GLY A 130 10.17 -1.89 -1.80
N THR A 131 11.44 -1.53 -1.63
CA THR A 131 12.01 -1.21 -0.31
C THR A 131 11.30 -0.01 0.32
N ILE A 132 11.05 1.06 -0.44
CA ILE A 132 10.33 2.25 0.05
C ILE A 132 8.94 1.86 0.54
N PHE A 133 8.18 1.11 -0.26
CA PHE A 133 6.83 0.71 0.12
C PHE A 133 6.82 -0.26 1.30
N LEU A 134 7.72 -1.24 1.34
CA LEU A 134 7.85 -2.15 2.48
C LEU A 134 8.18 -1.40 3.78
N LEU A 135 9.06 -0.39 3.72
CA LEU A 135 9.37 0.44 4.89
C LEU A 135 8.20 1.36 5.26
N SER A 136 7.40 1.83 4.29
CA SER A 136 6.26 2.71 4.56
C SER A 136 5.11 2.00 5.31
N ILE A 137 4.95 0.68 5.13
CA ILE A 137 3.89 -0.11 5.76
C ILE A 137 3.92 -0.07 7.30
N PRO A 138 5.03 -0.38 7.99
CA PRO A 138 5.05 -0.35 9.45
C PRO A 138 4.79 1.06 10.01
N PHE A 139 5.32 2.12 9.37
CA PHE A 139 5.01 3.50 9.76
C PHE A 139 3.52 3.80 9.55
N PHE A 140 2.96 3.39 8.41
CA PHE A 140 1.54 3.57 8.11
C PHE A 140 0.67 2.86 9.15
N ILE A 141 0.95 1.59 9.49
CA ILE A 141 0.20 0.84 10.51
C ILE A 141 0.33 1.51 11.89
N TYR A 142 1.54 1.93 12.29
CA TYR A 142 1.78 2.57 13.59
C TYR A 142 0.94 3.85 13.75
N PHE A 143 1.02 4.76 12.78
CA PHE A 143 0.26 6.01 12.84
C PHE A 143 -1.24 5.79 12.64
N SER A 144 -1.65 4.77 11.87
CA SER A 144 -3.06 4.39 11.72
C SER A 144 -3.67 3.97 13.05
N ARG A 145 -2.99 3.07 13.79
CA ARG A 145 -3.46 2.60 15.09
C ARG A 145 -3.48 3.71 16.13
N ARG A 146 -2.49 4.61 16.10
CA ARG A 146 -2.46 5.76 17.00
C ARG A 146 -3.64 6.70 16.76
N LYS A 147 -3.95 6.99 15.49
CA LYS A 147 -5.12 7.81 15.12
C LYS A 147 -6.42 7.15 15.59
N ASP A 148 -6.55 5.84 15.41
CA ASP A 148 -7.74 5.08 15.83
C ASP A 148 -7.98 5.16 17.35
N ILE A 149 -6.90 5.11 18.16
CA ILE A 149 -6.99 5.29 19.62
C ILE A 149 -7.35 6.73 19.99
N GLU A 150 -6.78 7.73 19.30
CA GLU A 150 -7.04 9.15 19.57
C GLU A 150 -8.46 9.58 19.16
N ASP A 151 -9.02 9.01 18.10
CA ASP A 151 -10.40 9.29 17.65
C ASP A 151 -11.47 8.56 18.51
N ALA A 152 -11.08 7.53 19.27
CA ALA A 152 -11.97 6.77 20.16
C ALA A 152 -12.08 7.35 21.58
N GLN A 153 -11.30 8.39 21.90
CA GLN A 153 -11.32 9.13 23.18
C GLN A 153 -12.15 10.41 23.07
#